data_AF-A0A1D1ZFV9-F1
#
_entry.id   AF-A0A1D1ZFV9-F1
#
_cell.length_a   1.000
_cell.length_b   1.000
_cell.length_c   1.000
_cell.angle_alpha   90.00
_cell.angle_beta   90.00
_cell.angle_gamma   90.00
#
_symmetry.space_group_name_H-M   'P 1'
#
loop_
_entity.id
_entity.type
_entity.pdbx_description
1 polymer ?
#
loop_
_entity_poly.entity_id
_entity_poly.type
_entity_poly.pdbx_seq_one_letter_code
_entity_poly.pdbx_strand_id
1 'polypeptide(L)'
;MAKCGAISVTMYNFGSPRVGNKHFAEVYNENVKDSWRIVNHRDIIPTVPRLMGYCHVAQPVYLASGDLQNALVNLESLRDEYQGDVIGESTPDVLVSEFMRGEKQLIEKILQTEINLFRSIRDGTALMQHMEDFYYITLLESVRSNYRTTEGSNSNEINPSLTA
;
A
#
# COMPACT_ATOMS: atom_id res chain seq x y z
N MET A 1 40.52 16.91 11.04
CA MET A 1 39.05 17.04 10.97
C MET A 1 38.53 15.86 10.17
N ALA A 2 37.89 14.87 10.81
CA ALA A 2 37.39 13.69 10.13
C ALA A 2 36.21 14.09 9.23
N LYS A 3 36.25 13.70 7.95
CA LYS A 3 35.08 13.76 7.08
C LYS A 3 34.00 12.89 7.71
N CYS A 4 32.88 13.50 8.11
CA CYS A 4 31.69 12.75 8.50
C CYS A 4 31.30 11.89 7.30
N GLY A 5 31.52 10.58 7.39
CA GLY A 5 31.11 9.65 6.34
C GLY A 5 29.61 9.80 6.13
N ALA A 6 29.17 10.02 4.90
CA ALA A 6 27.75 10.03 4.58
C ALA A 6 27.18 8.66 4.94
N ILE A 7 26.32 8.60 5.94
CA ILE A 7 25.59 7.38 6.30
C ILE A 7 24.46 7.25 5.28
N SER A 8 24.51 6.19 4.48
CA SER A 8 23.40 5.81 3.61
C SER A 8 22.46 4.89 4.37
N VAL A 9 21.17 5.19 4.37
CA VAL A 9 20.14 4.37 5.01
C VAL A 9 19.10 4.01 3.95
N THR A 10 18.83 2.71 3.85
CA THR A 10 17.69 2.18 3.09
C THR A 10 16.70 1.58 4.07
N MET A 11 15.46 2.04 4.03
CA MET A 11 14.38 1.55 4.90
C MET A 11 13.44 0.65 4.10
N TYR A 12 13.16 -0.54 4.64
CA TYR A 12 12.07 -1.39 4.18
C TYR A 12 11.09 -1.59 5.33
N ASN A 13 9.82 -1.34 5.07
CA ASN A 13 8.75 -1.66 5.99
C ASN A 13 7.68 -2.52 5.28
N PHE A 14 7.03 -3.38 6.05
CA PHE A 14 5.97 -4.26 5.60
C PHE A 14 4.78 -4.03 6.51
N GLY A 15 3.63 -3.69 5.94
CA GLY A 15 2.41 -3.52 6.73
C GLY A 15 2.48 -2.38 7.77
N SER A 16 3.38 -1.41 7.62
CA SER A 16 3.61 -0.42 8.68
C SER A 16 2.39 0.47 8.91
N PRO A 17 1.92 0.64 10.16
CA PRO A 17 0.91 1.65 10.47
C PRO A 17 1.50 3.06 10.29
N ARG A 18 0.64 4.08 10.30
CA ARG A 18 1.08 5.47 10.38
C ARG A 18 1.67 5.73 11.77
N VAL A 19 2.79 6.44 11.83
CA VAL A 19 3.57 6.59 13.08
C VAL A 19 3.70 8.03 13.57
N GLY A 20 3.38 9.01 12.73
CA GLY A 20 3.49 10.42 13.07
C GLY A 20 2.55 11.30 12.27
N ASN A 21 2.53 12.58 12.61
CA ASN A 21 1.74 13.57 11.89
C ASN A 21 2.40 14.00 10.57
N LYS A 22 1.73 14.91 9.84
CA LYS A 22 2.25 15.46 8.58
C LYS A 22 3.67 16.02 8.69
N HIS A 23 3.96 16.79 9.74
CA HIS A 23 5.30 17.38 9.92
C HIS A 23 6.38 16.32 10.13
N PHE A 24 6.08 15.27 10.91
CA PHE A 24 6.97 14.12 11.04
C PHE A 24 7.22 13.44 9.70
N ALA A 25 6.17 13.23 8.90
CA ALA A 25 6.29 12.57 7.60
C ALA A 25 7.14 13.39 6.61
N GLU A 26 6.99 14.71 6.60
CA GLU A 26 7.81 15.63 5.80
C GLU A 26 9.29 15.51 6.17
N VAL A 27 9.61 15.66 7.47
CA VAL A 27 11.00 15.56 7.96
C VAL A 27 11.58 14.18 7.66
N TYR A 28 10.82 13.10 7.83
CA TYR A 28 11.28 11.76 7.49
C TYR A 28 11.63 11.63 6.01
N ASN A 29 10.73 12.06 5.11
CA ASN A 29 10.90 11.94 3.66
C ASN A 29 12.08 12.77 3.13
N GLU A 30 12.43 13.88 3.81
CA GLU A 30 13.62 14.67 3.50
C GLU A 30 14.93 13.95 3.85
N ASN A 31 14.94 13.23 4.97
CA ASN A 31 16.15 12.64 5.56
C ASN A 31 16.38 11.17 5.14
N VAL A 32 15.32 10.39 4.89
CA VAL A 32 15.40 8.95 4.56
C VAL A 32 14.78 8.70 3.18
N LYS A 33 15.52 9.07 2.14
CA LYS A 33 15.02 9.10 0.75
C LYS A 33 14.81 7.71 0.15
N ASP A 34 15.64 6.75 0.52
CA ASP A 34 15.55 5.37 0.04
C ASP A 34 14.67 4.55 0.99
N SER A 35 13.37 4.80 0.91
CA SER A 35 12.36 4.20 1.80
C SER A 35 11.29 3.48 0.99
N TRP A 36 11.07 2.21 1.33
CA TRP A 36 10.12 1.32 0.67
C TRP A 36 9.05 0.89 1.66
N ARG A 37 7.80 1.22 1.36
CA ARG A 37 6.64 0.80 2.16
C ARG A 37 5.85 -0.26 1.42
N ILE A 38 6.01 -1.52 1.81
CA ILE A 38 5.35 -2.64 1.16
C ILE A 38 4.00 -2.87 1.85
N VAL A 39 2.92 -2.85 1.07
CA VAL A 39 1.55 -2.97 1.58
C VAL A 39 0.84 -4.14 0.91
N ASN A 40 0.34 -5.07 1.71
CA ASN A 40 -0.61 -6.07 1.26
C ASN A 40 -2.01 -5.45 1.26
N HIS A 41 -2.73 -5.55 0.14
CA HIS A 41 -4.09 -5.03 0.01
C HIS A 41 -5.07 -5.60 1.06
N ARG A 42 -4.82 -6.81 1.57
CA ARG A 42 -5.66 -7.40 2.62
C ARG A 42 -5.27 -6.97 4.02
N ASP A 43 -4.10 -6.35 4.19
CA ASP A 43 -3.62 -5.93 5.50
C ASP A 43 -4.25 -4.60 5.89
N ILE A 44 -4.96 -4.60 7.01
CA ILE A 44 -5.66 -3.44 7.53
C ILE A 44 -4.76 -2.54 8.39
N ILE A 45 -3.62 -3.03 8.87
CA ILE A 45 -2.71 -2.29 9.77
C ILE A 45 -2.12 -1.03 9.11
N PRO A 46 -1.73 -1.04 7.82
CA PRO A 46 -1.36 0.18 7.11
C PRO A 46 -2.43 1.27 7.15
N THR A 47 -3.70 0.92 7.32
CA THR A 47 -4.77 1.91 7.30
C THR A 47 -4.98 2.60 8.65
N VAL A 48 -4.21 2.27 9.70
CA VAL A 48 -4.36 2.86 11.05
C VAL A 48 -3.08 3.61 11.49
N PRO A 49 -3.17 4.57 12.43
CA PRO A 49 -4.37 5.21 12.98
C PRO A 49 -5.08 6.11 11.97
N ARG A 50 -6.42 6.19 12.01
CA ARG A 50 -7.24 7.05 11.15
C ARG A 50 -7.78 8.26 11.90
N LEU A 51 -8.04 9.34 11.17
CA LEU A 51 -8.78 10.53 11.62
C LEU A 51 -8.14 11.27 12.80
N MET A 52 -6.84 11.06 13.02
CA MET A 52 -6.07 11.69 14.10
C MET A 52 -4.94 12.57 13.57
N GLY A 53 -4.95 12.87 12.26
CA GLY A 53 -3.89 13.65 11.61
C GLY A 53 -2.56 12.91 11.46
N TYR A 54 -2.56 11.58 11.54
CA TYR A 54 -1.41 10.75 11.25
C TYR A 54 -1.25 10.62 9.73
N CYS A 55 -0.01 10.67 9.25
CA CYS A 55 0.33 10.58 7.84
C CYS A 55 1.35 9.46 7.61
N HIS A 56 1.26 8.83 6.43
CA HIS A 56 2.26 7.86 6.01
C HIS A 56 3.58 8.51 5.61
N VAL A 57 4.67 7.77 5.85
CA VAL A 57 5.99 8.05 5.30
C VAL A 57 6.23 7.27 4.02
N ALA A 58 7.02 7.83 3.09
CA ALA A 58 7.31 7.28 1.77
C ALA A 58 6.05 7.00 0.90
N GLN A 59 6.24 6.53 -0.33
CA GLN A 59 5.15 6.05 -1.18
C GLN A 59 4.98 4.53 -1.00
N PRO A 60 3.73 4.02 -0.97
CA PRO A 60 3.48 2.59 -0.83
C PRO A 60 3.74 1.84 -2.14
N VAL A 61 4.21 0.60 -2.00
CA VAL A 61 4.30 -0.41 -3.06
C VAL A 61 3.33 -1.52 -2.70
N TYR A 62 2.26 -1.65 -3.49
CA TYR A 62 1.20 -2.62 -3.24
C TYR A 62 1.54 -3.97 -3.85
N LEU A 63 1.38 -5.02 -3.05
CA LEU A 63 1.45 -6.39 -3.52
C LEU A 63 0.05 -6.88 -3.88
N ALA A 64 -0.15 -7.24 -5.16
CA ALA A 64 -1.36 -7.88 -5.65
C ALA A 64 -1.06 -9.34 -6.00
N SER A 65 -1.73 -10.29 -5.32
CA SER A 65 -1.77 -11.70 -5.74
C SER A 65 -2.87 -11.88 -6.78
N GLY A 66 -2.51 -12.22 -8.02
CA GLY A 66 -3.47 -12.63 -9.06
C GLY A 66 -3.11 -12.18 -10.48
N ASP A 67 -3.67 -12.87 -11.47
CA ASP A 67 -3.46 -12.63 -12.90
C ASP A 67 -3.61 -11.14 -13.27
N LEU A 68 -2.72 -10.68 -14.16
CA LEU A 68 -2.57 -9.29 -14.63
C LEU A 68 -3.89 -8.62 -15.08
N GLN A 69 -4.91 -9.40 -15.48
CA GLN A 69 -6.24 -8.88 -15.81
C GLN A 69 -7.07 -8.48 -14.57
N ASN A 70 -6.96 -9.22 -13.46
CA ASN A 70 -7.54 -8.81 -12.19
C ASN A 70 -6.75 -7.68 -11.54
N ALA A 71 -5.45 -7.53 -11.84
CA ALA A 71 -4.65 -6.41 -11.35
C ALA A 71 -5.11 -5.05 -11.91
N LEU A 72 -5.60 -4.97 -13.15
CA LEU A 72 -6.15 -3.73 -13.74
C LEU A 72 -7.52 -3.36 -13.16
N VAL A 73 -8.41 -4.34 -12.96
CA VAL A 73 -9.70 -4.14 -12.27
C VAL A 73 -9.48 -3.82 -10.79
N ASN A 74 -8.51 -4.48 -10.15
CA ASN A 74 -8.08 -4.14 -8.80
C ASN A 74 -7.38 -2.79 -8.73
N LEU A 75 -6.72 -2.30 -9.78
CA LEU A 75 -6.08 -0.96 -9.79
C LEU A 75 -7.12 0.16 -9.71
N GLU A 76 -8.26 -0.01 -10.38
CA GLU A 76 -9.38 0.93 -10.35
C GLU A 76 -10.11 0.89 -9.01
N SER A 77 -10.33 -0.31 -8.46
CA SER A 77 -10.80 -0.49 -7.07
C SER A 77 -9.77 -0.01 -6.03
N LEU A 78 -8.47 -0.14 -6.32
CA LEU A 78 -7.35 0.31 -5.48
C LEU A 78 -7.37 1.82 -5.37
N ARG A 79 -7.71 2.54 -6.44
CA ARG A 79 -7.82 4.01 -6.45
C ARG A 79 -8.95 4.49 -5.55
N ASP A 80 -10.07 3.77 -5.52
CA ASP A 80 -11.20 4.08 -4.64
C ASP A 80 -10.89 3.80 -3.16
N GLU A 81 -10.18 2.71 -2.85
CA GLU A 81 -9.64 2.48 -1.49
C GLU A 81 -8.53 3.48 -1.13
N TYR A 82 -7.69 3.88 -2.10
CA TYR A 82 -6.70 4.94 -1.97
C TYR A 82 -7.34 6.24 -1.50
N GLN A 83 -8.50 6.58 -2.07
CA GLN A 83 -9.22 7.78 -1.69
C GLN A 83 -9.72 7.68 -0.24
N GLY A 84 -10.12 6.47 0.18
CA GLY A 84 -10.45 6.15 1.57
C GLY A 84 -9.28 6.27 2.56
N ASP A 85 -8.08 5.86 2.17
CA ASP A 85 -6.90 5.93 3.06
C ASP A 85 -6.33 7.35 3.16
N VAL A 86 -6.45 8.16 2.11
CA VAL A 86 -6.18 9.61 2.13
C VAL A 86 -7.16 10.33 3.07
N ILE A 87 -8.43 9.90 3.13
CA ILE A 87 -9.39 10.40 4.14
C ILE A 87 -8.93 10.02 5.56
N GLY A 88 -8.32 8.85 5.74
CA GLY A 88 -7.75 8.41 7.02
C GLY A 88 -6.67 9.36 7.58
N GLU A 89 -5.98 10.12 6.73
CA GLU A 89 -4.97 11.11 7.15
C GLU A 89 -5.58 12.47 7.53
N SER A 90 -6.87 12.67 7.28
CA SER A 90 -7.55 13.93 7.57
C SER A 90 -7.68 14.18 9.07
N THR A 91 -7.67 15.45 9.47
CA THR A 91 -7.97 15.83 10.85
C THR A 91 -9.48 15.78 11.09
N PRO A 92 -9.92 15.63 12.36
CA PRO A 92 -11.34 15.65 12.72
C PRO A 92 -12.09 16.88 12.21
N ASP A 93 -11.42 18.03 12.09
CA ASP A 93 -12.02 19.29 11.63
C ASP A 93 -12.53 19.19 10.18
N VAL A 94 -11.78 18.48 9.33
CA VAL A 94 -12.18 18.22 7.94
C VAL A 94 -13.45 17.38 7.94
N LEU A 95 -13.53 16.33 8.77
CA LEU A 95 -14.73 15.50 8.86
C LEU A 95 -15.94 16.27 9.38
N VAL A 96 -15.77 17.18 10.35
CA VAL A 96 -16.87 18.02 10.84
C VAL A 96 -17.38 18.93 9.72
N SER A 97 -16.48 19.49 8.90
CA SER A 97 -16.89 20.30 7.76
C SER A 97 -17.68 19.48 6.71
N GLU A 98 -17.25 18.25 6.44
CA GLU A 98 -17.92 17.32 5.52
C GLU A 98 -19.29 16.86 6.05
N PHE A 99 -19.37 16.64 7.36
CA PHE A 99 -20.62 16.34 8.05
C PHE A 99 -21.62 17.50 7.91
N MET A 100 -21.16 18.74 8.14
CA MET A 100 -21.99 19.94 7.98
C MET A 100 -22.39 20.19 6.52
N ARG A 101 -21.59 19.71 5.56
CA ARG A 101 -21.90 19.73 4.12
C ARG A 101 -22.94 18.68 3.72
N GLY A 102 -23.30 17.75 4.60
CA GLY A 102 -24.32 16.73 4.37
C GLY A 102 -23.84 15.49 3.62
N GLU A 103 -22.53 15.24 3.59
CA GLU A 103 -21.94 14.10 2.88
C GLU A 103 -22.14 12.76 3.61
N LYS A 104 -23.37 12.26 3.61
CA LYS A 104 -23.73 10.98 4.27
C LYS A 104 -22.93 9.78 3.77
N GLN A 105 -22.62 9.74 2.47
CA GLN A 105 -21.87 8.64 1.87
C GLN A 105 -20.46 8.51 2.46
N LEU A 106 -19.81 9.63 2.79
CA LEU A 106 -18.47 9.64 3.39
C LEU A 106 -18.50 9.07 4.81
N ILE A 107 -19.50 9.48 5.60
CA ILE A 107 -19.68 9.01 6.97
C ILE A 107 -19.97 7.51 6.99
N GLU A 108 -20.84 7.04 6.09
CA GLU A 108 -21.15 5.60 5.95
C GLU A 108 -19.90 4.80 5.59
N LYS A 109 -19.05 5.29 4.67
CA LYS A 109 -17.77 4.66 4.34
C LYS A 109 -16.86 4.56 5.55
N ILE A 110 -16.67 5.66 6.30
CA ILE A 110 -15.83 5.67 7.52
C ILE A 110 -16.34 4.66 8.55
N LEU A 111 -17.65 4.68 8.85
CA LEU A 111 -18.26 3.76 9.80
C LEU A 111 -18.08 2.31 9.35
N GLN A 112 -18.28 2.02 8.06
CA GLN A 112 -18.12 0.67 7.54
C GLN A 112 -16.66 0.19 7.66
N THR A 113 -15.70 1.07 7.42
CA THR A 113 -14.27 0.75 7.58
C THR A 113 -13.90 0.50 9.04
N GLU A 114 -14.42 1.29 10.00
CA GLU A 114 -14.22 1.03 11.44
C GLU A 114 -14.85 -0.29 11.87
N ILE A 115 -16.08 -0.57 11.45
CA ILE A 115 -16.77 -1.84 11.73
C ILE A 115 -15.97 -3.02 11.17
N ASN A 116 -15.44 -2.89 9.94
CA ASN A 116 -14.62 -3.93 9.32
C ASN A 116 -13.32 -4.17 10.10
N LEU A 117 -12.67 -3.10 10.58
CA LEU A 117 -11.49 -3.21 11.44
C LEU A 117 -11.79 -3.96 12.74
N PHE A 118 -12.87 -3.61 13.44
CA PHE A 118 -13.21 -4.32 14.67
C PHE A 118 -13.60 -5.77 14.42
N ARG A 119 -14.27 -6.06 13.30
CA ARG A 119 -14.60 -7.44 12.91
C ARG A 119 -13.34 -8.25 12.62
N SER A 120 -12.38 -7.69 11.87
CA SER A 120 -11.15 -8.39 11.48
C SER A 120 -10.19 -8.61 12.66
N ILE A 121 -10.18 -7.70 13.64
CA ILE A 121 -9.47 -7.92 14.91
C ILE A 121 -10.15 -9.05 15.71
N ARG A 122 -11.49 -9.03 15.79
CA ARG A 122 -12.25 -10.01 16.56
C ARG A 122 -12.16 -11.43 16.00
N ASP A 123 -12.19 -11.58 14.68
CA ASP A 123 -12.09 -12.90 14.03
C ASP A 123 -10.64 -13.35 13.77
N GLY A 124 -9.65 -12.49 14.05
CA GLY A 124 -8.22 -12.77 13.90
C GLY A 124 -7.68 -12.62 12.48
N THR A 125 -8.53 -12.29 11.50
CA THR A 125 -8.11 -12.11 10.10
C THR A 125 -7.11 -10.96 9.93
N ALA A 126 -7.26 -9.87 10.69
CA ALA A 126 -6.32 -8.75 10.67
C ALA A 126 -4.89 -9.18 11.03
N LEU A 127 -4.74 -9.99 12.08
CA LEU A 127 -3.44 -10.50 12.48
C LEU A 127 -2.86 -11.42 11.42
N MET A 128 -3.68 -12.34 10.90
CA MET A 128 -3.23 -13.27 9.86
C MET A 128 -2.76 -12.53 8.61
N GLN A 129 -3.52 -11.54 8.12
CA GLN A 129 -3.19 -10.78 6.92
C GLN A 129 -1.96 -9.88 7.07
N HIS A 130 -1.68 -9.44 8.30
CA HIS A 130 -0.50 -8.65 8.65
C HIS A 130 0.75 -9.51 8.86
N MET A 131 0.60 -10.78 9.25
CA MET A 131 1.74 -11.68 9.48
C MET A 131 2.56 -11.91 8.22
N GLU A 132 3.86 -12.12 8.42
CA GLU A 132 4.87 -12.19 7.37
C GLU A 132 4.60 -13.26 6.30
N ASP A 133 3.96 -14.37 6.66
CA ASP A 133 3.65 -15.47 5.73
C ASP A 133 2.84 -15.00 4.52
N PHE A 134 1.87 -14.09 4.72
CA PHE A 134 1.09 -13.56 3.60
C PHE A 134 1.92 -12.63 2.71
N TYR A 135 2.74 -11.77 3.30
CA TYR A 135 3.67 -10.92 2.53
C TYR A 135 4.66 -11.78 1.73
N TYR A 136 5.20 -12.84 2.34
CA TYR A 136 6.10 -13.77 1.68
C TYR A 136 5.42 -14.50 0.52
N ILE A 137 4.22 -15.06 0.74
CA ILE A 137 3.47 -15.77 -0.30
C ILE A 137 3.14 -14.82 -1.46
N THR A 138 2.62 -13.63 -1.18
CA THR A 138 2.26 -12.66 -2.23
C THR A 138 3.50 -12.16 -2.99
N LEU A 139 4.63 -11.93 -2.31
CA LEU A 139 5.88 -11.57 -2.97
C LEU A 139 6.40 -12.71 -3.84
N LEU A 140 6.38 -13.95 -3.34
CA LEU A 140 6.81 -15.13 -4.08
C LEU A 140 5.96 -15.36 -5.33
N GLU A 141 4.65 -15.17 -5.23
CA GLU A 141 3.73 -15.21 -6.37
C GLU A 141 4.03 -14.11 -7.40
N SER A 142 4.27 -12.88 -6.94
CA SER A 142 4.65 -11.76 -7.81
C SER A 142 5.96 -12.02 -8.55
N VAL A 143 6.99 -12.51 -7.85
CA VAL A 143 8.27 -12.87 -8.45
C VAL A 143 8.11 -13.99 -9.48
N ARG A 144 7.41 -15.08 -9.14
CA ARG A 144 7.16 -16.20 -10.07
C ARG A 144 6.40 -15.76 -11.31
N SER A 145 5.42 -14.87 -11.16
CA SER A 145 4.67 -14.30 -12.29
C SER A 145 5.60 -13.55 -13.23
N ASN A 146 6.44 -12.66 -12.70
CA ASN A 146 7.39 -11.87 -13.48
C ASN A 146 8.40 -12.73 -14.26
N TYR A 147 8.91 -13.82 -13.66
CA TYR A 147 9.80 -14.76 -14.36
C TYR A 147 9.12 -15.47 -15.54
N ARG A 148 7.85 -15.86 -15.41
CA ARG A 148 7.08 -16.50 -16.50
C ARG A 148 6.82 -15.53 -17.66
N THR A 149 6.60 -14.25 -17.38
CA THR A 149 6.40 -13.22 -18.42
C THR A 149 7.68 -12.98 -19.22
N THR A 150 8.86 -13.04 -18.58
CA THR A 150 10.16 -12.88 -19.26
C THR A 150 10.53 -14.05 -20.17
N GLU A 151 10.15 -15.29 -19.83
CA GLU A 151 10.39 -16.44 -20.72
C GLU A 151 9.49 -16.43 -21.97
N GLY A 152 8.28 -15.86 -21.87
CA GLY A 152 7.35 -15.73 -22.99
C GLY A 152 7.68 -14.61 -23.99
N SER A 153 8.54 -13.65 -23.63
CA SER A 153 8.93 -12.56 -24.54
C SER A 153 10.18 -12.85 -25.37
N ASN A 154 10.96 -13.88 -25.01
CA ASN A 154 12.20 -14.22 -25.72
C ASN A 154 12.01 -15.24 -26.87
N SER A 155 10.77 -15.63 -27.22
CA SER A 155 10.49 -16.67 -28.23
C SER A 155 9.92 -16.16 -29.56
N ASN A 156 9.84 -14.83 -29.78
CA ASN A 156 9.22 -14.25 -30.98
C ASN A 156 10.15 -13.49 -31.92
N GLU A 157 11.44 -13.83 -31.98
CA GLU A 157 12.27 -13.47 -33.14
C GLU A 157 13.07 -14.69 -33.61
N ILE A 158 12.74 -15.16 -34.82
CA ILE A 158 13.55 -15.79 -35.86
C ILE A 158 12.63 -16.74 -36.65
N ASN A 159 11.97 -16.19 -37.67
CA ASN A 159 11.51 -16.96 -38.83
C ASN A 159 12.32 -16.46 -40.03
N PRO A 160 13.39 -17.17 -40.47
CA PRO A 160 13.92 -16.99 -41.80
C PRO A 160 13.09 -17.85 -42.74
N SER A 161 12.35 -17.19 -43.61
CA SER A 161 11.82 -17.75 -44.85
C SER A 161 12.92 -18.47 -45.62
N LEU A 162 12.82 -19.80 -45.78
CA LEU A 162 13.58 -20.53 -46.78
C LEU A 162 12.76 -20.59 -48.07
N THR A 163 13.14 -19.74 -49.03
CA THR A 163 12.95 -19.97 -50.46
C THR A 163 14.19 -20.69 -51.00
N ALA A 164 14.01 -21.90 -51.51
CA ALA A 164 14.80 -22.50 -52.59
C ALA A 164 13.96 -23.60 -53.25
#